data_AF-A0A7W0Y3G3-F1
#
_entry.id   AF-A0A7W0Y3G3-F1
#
_cell.length_a   1.000
_cell.length_b   1.000
_cell.length_c   1.000
_cell.angle_alpha   90.00
_cell.angle_beta   90.00
_cell.angle_gamma   90.00
#
_symmetry.space_group_name_H-M   'P 1'
#
loop_
_entity.id
_entity.type
_entity.pdbx_description
1 polymer ?
#
loop_
_entity_poly.entity_id
_entity_poly.type
_entity_poly.pdbx_seq_one_letter_code
_entity_poly.pdbx_strand_id
1 'polypeptide(L)'
;MSLVADPPCALCGDNLTNPIERSRRVCDDCAAKTGVVVLPPSQRDRLPCAKCRGSKFVRAIPRELGADRTAGPMFAAYQIPGTSQRIDPLDPRRGFGVLEAYICKGCGFVEWYCQDPLEIPIGPEYMTEDVDLSTTPFR
;
A
#
# COMPACT_ATOMS: atom_id res chain seq x y z
N MET A 1 18.88 -14.78 31.12
CA MET A 1 18.05 -14.51 29.94
C MET A 1 17.58 -13.08 30.07
N SER A 2 18.07 -12.17 29.21
CA SER A 2 17.65 -10.76 29.27
C SER A 2 16.22 -10.67 28.76
N LEU A 3 15.30 -10.19 29.60
CA LEU A 3 13.96 -9.84 29.16
C LEU A 3 14.10 -8.61 28.26
N VAL A 4 14.10 -8.83 26.95
CA VAL A 4 14.01 -7.73 25.99
C VAL A 4 12.62 -7.14 26.19
N ALA A 5 12.55 -5.96 26.79
CA ALA A 5 11.31 -5.21 26.89
C ALA A 5 10.72 -5.05 25.49
N ASP A 6 9.41 -5.28 25.34
CA ASP A 6 8.74 -5.08 24.06
C ASP A 6 8.97 -3.62 23.59
N PRO A 7 9.30 -3.40 22.31
CA PRO A 7 9.53 -2.05 21.82
C PRO A 7 8.23 -1.23 21.90
N PRO A 8 8.30 0.09 22.20
CA PRO A 8 7.12 0.94 22.22
C PRO A 8 6.63 1.28 20.81
N CYS A 9 5.34 1.62 20.71
CA CYS A 9 4.71 2.15 19.51
C CYS A 9 5.37 3.46 19.08
N ALA A 10 5.76 3.55 17.81
CA ALA A 10 6.44 4.71 17.26
C ALA A 10 5.59 5.99 17.22
N LEU A 11 4.27 5.89 17.44
CA LEU A 11 3.34 7.03 17.39
C LEU A 11 2.83 7.47 18.76
N CYS A 12 2.42 6.54 19.62
CA CYS A 12 1.85 6.87 20.94
C CYS A 12 2.73 6.47 22.14
N GLY A 13 3.76 5.64 21.94
CA GLY A 13 4.63 5.17 23.01
C GLY A 13 4.15 3.95 23.79
N ASP A 14 2.92 3.45 23.55
CA ASP A 14 2.40 2.26 24.23
C ASP A 14 3.17 0.99 23.87
N ASN A 15 3.19 0.00 24.77
CA ASN A 15 3.88 -1.27 24.54
C ASN A 15 3.22 -2.06 23.39
N LEU A 16 4.03 -2.59 22.48
CA LEU A 16 3.56 -3.46 21.41
C LEU A 16 3.38 -4.89 21.95
N THR A 17 2.14 -5.36 21.95
CA THR A 17 1.71 -6.58 22.64
C THR A 17 1.77 -7.82 21.75
N ASN A 18 1.67 -7.65 20.42
CA ASN A 18 1.55 -8.76 19.48
C ASN A 18 2.59 -8.73 18.33
N PRO A 19 2.83 -9.86 17.62
CA PRO A 19 3.82 -9.91 16.55
C PRO A 19 3.55 -8.97 15.36
N ILE A 20 2.29 -8.70 15.04
CA ILE A 20 1.90 -7.81 13.93
C ILE A 20 2.26 -6.37 14.28
N GLU A 21 1.91 -5.94 15.48
CA GLU A 21 2.29 -4.66 16.06
C GLU A 21 3.81 -4.45 16.03
N ARG A 22 4.58 -5.44 16.49
CA ARG A 22 6.05 -5.41 16.45
C ARG A 22 6.60 -5.32 15.02
N SER A 23 6.00 -6.02 14.07
CA SER A 23 6.42 -6.01 12.66
C SER A 23 6.28 -4.61 12.02
N ARG A 24 5.15 -3.93 12.26
CA ARG A 24 4.91 -2.57 11.73
C ARG A 24 5.39 -1.43 12.64
N ARG A 25 5.84 -1.76 13.86
CA ARG A 25 6.29 -0.83 14.94
C ARG A 25 5.23 0.16 15.43
N VAL A 26 3.95 -0.15 15.23
CA VAL A 26 2.81 0.72 15.57
C VAL A 26 1.71 -0.15 16.17
N CYS A 27 1.08 0.30 17.27
CA CYS A 27 -0.02 -0.43 17.91
C CYS A 27 -1.28 -0.47 17.02
N ASP A 28 -2.21 -1.39 17.30
CA ASP A 28 -3.43 -1.58 16.50
C ASP A 28 -4.27 -0.30 16.39
N ASP A 29 -4.45 0.44 17.48
CA ASP A 29 -5.22 1.69 17.50
C ASP A 29 -4.61 2.77 16.60
N CYS A 30 -3.28 2.94 16.70
CA CYS A 30 -2.57 3.91 15.88
C CYS A 30 -2.55 3.49 14.41
N ALA A 31 -2.37 2.20 14.13
CA ALA A 31 -2.39 1.66 12.78
C ALA A 31 -3.76 1.84 12.11
N ALA A 32 -4.86 1.57 12.83
CA ALA A 32 -6.22 1.77 12.35
C ALA A 32 -6.52 3.23 11.99
N LYS A 33 -5.95 4.19 12.72
CA LYS A 33 -6.10 5.63 12.45
C LYS A 33 -5.22 6.11 11.30
N THR A 34 -4.00 5.57 11.20
CA THR A 34 -2.95 6.09 10.31
C THR A 34 -2.70 5.24 9.07
N GLY A 35 -3.45 4.15 8.88
CA GLY A 35 -3.32 3.25 7.74
C GLY A 35 -1.98 2.53 7.68
N VAL A 36 -1.29 2.39 8.83
CA VAL A 36 -0.01 1.68 8.88
C VAL A 36 -0.26 0.18 8.78
N VAL A 37 0.18 -0.42 7.68
CA VAL A 37 0.13 -1.86 7.46
C VAL A 37 1.51 -2.47 7.65
N VAL A 38 1.56 -3.80 7.78
CA VAL A 38 2.81 -4.53 7.58
C VAL A 38 3.20 -4.36 6.13
N LEU A 39 4.44 -3.93 5.87
CA LEU A 39 4.93 -3.80 4.50
C LEU A 39 4.87 -5.16 3.80
N PRO A 40 4.17 -5.29 2.66
CA PRO A 40 4.12 -6.55 1.92
C PRO A 40 5.52 -6.90 1.35
N PRO A 41 5.71 -8.10 0.77
CA PRO A 41 6.89 -8.40 -0.02
C PRO A 41 7.15 -7.34 -1.10
N SER A 42 8.42 -7.07 -1.38
CA SER A 42 8.82 -6.11 -2.42
C SER A 42 8.51 -6.66 -3.81
N GLN A 43 7.77 -5.90 -4.62
CA GLN A 43 7.52 -6.24 -6.03
C GLN A 43 8.63 -5.74 -6.98
N ARG A 44 9.45 -4.80 -6.52
CA ARG A 44 10.51 -4.21 -7.35
C ARG A 44 11.74 -5.11 -7.44
N ASP A 45 12.21 -5.34 -8.66
CA ASP A 45 13.51 -5.94 -8.93
C ASP A 45 14.67 -5.11 -8.38
N ARG A 46 15.80 -5.77 -8.09
CA ARG A 46 17.01 -5.13 -7.55
C ARG A 46 17.83 -4.43 -8.65
N LEU A 47 17.21 -3.55 -9.42
CA LEU A 47 17.84 -2.78 -10.49
C LEU A 47 18.12 -1.32 -10.06
N PRO A 48 19.18 -0.68 -10.59
CA PRO A 48 19.39 0.76 -10.41
C PRO A 48 18.25 1.60 -11.00
N CYS A 49 18.19 2.87 -10.64
CA CYS A 49 17.19 3.80 -11.18
C CYS A 49 17.29 3.87 -12.72
N ALA A 50 16.16 3.68 -13.41
CA ALA A 50 16.10 3.76 -14.86
C ALA A 50 16.53 5.13 -15.41
N LYS A 51 16.31 6.22 -14.65
CA LYS A 51 16.63 7.59 -15.03
C LYS A 51 18.08 8.00 -14.75
N CYS A 52 18.57 7.82 -13.52
CA CYS A 52 19.89 8.33 -13.10
C CYS A 52 20.90 7.25 -12.68
N ARG A 53 20.54 5.96 -12.76
CA ARG A 53 21.36 4.81 -12.32
C ARG A 53 21.74 4.80 -10.83
N GLY A 54 21.13 5.63 -9.99
CA GLY A 54 21.29 5.57 -8.53
C GLY A 54 20.73 4.29 -7.90
N SER A 55 21.27 3.88 -6.76
CA SER A 55 20.94 2.61 -6.07
C SER A 55 20.12 2.77 -4.78
N LYS A 56 19.75 4.00 -4.40
CA LYS A 56 19.01 4.30 -3.16
C LYS A 56 17.59 4.75 -3.47
N PHE A 57 16.62 4.10 -2.84
CA PHE A 57 15.20 4.35 -3.02
C PHE A 57 14.49 4.50 -1.67
N VAL A 58 13.43 5.29 -1.66
CA VAL A 58 12.39 5.22 -0.62
C VAL A 58 11.31 4.28 -1.15
N ARG A 59 11.02 3.22 -0.40
CA ARG A 59 9.87 2.35 -0.61
C ARG A 59 8.69 2.93 0.18
N ALA A 60 7.54 3.07 -0.46
CA ALA A 60 6.33 3.58 0.17
C ALA A 60 5.11 2.73 -0.23
N ILE A 61 4.19 2.56 0.71
CA ILE A 61 2.79 2.24 0.42
C ILE A 61 2.04 3.57 0.57
N PRO A 62 1.66 4.21 -0.54
CA PRO A 62 0.88 5.45 -0.48
C PRO A 62 -0.42 5.23 0.26
N ARG A 63 -0.91 6.29 0.89
CA ARG A 63 -2.12 6.26 1.69
C ARG A 63 -3.05 7.36 1.25
N GLU A 64 -4.35 7.07 1.32
CA GLU A 64 -5.42 8.02 1.09
C GLU A 64 -6.12 8.32 2.42
N LEU A 65 -6.62 9.54 2.55
CA LEU A 65 -7.39 9.97 3.72
C LEU A 65 -8.88 9.84 3.41
N GLY A 66 -9.56 9.03 4.21
CA GLY A 66 -11.01 8.96 4.23
C GLY A 66 -11.63 10.24 4.78
N ALA A 67 -12.92 10.44 4.52
CA ALA A 67 -13.68 11.58 5.01
C ALA A 67 -13.73 11.65 6.56
N ASP A 68 -13.59 10.50 7.23
CA ASP A 68 -13.49 10.36 8.68
C ASP A 68 -12.08 10.64 9.22
N ARG A 69 -11.17 11.11 8.37
CA ARG A 69 -9.74 11.36 8.65
C ARG A 69 -8.95 10.11 9.01
N THR A 70 -9.50 8.92 8.80
CA THR A 70 -8.70 7.70 8.83
C THR A 70 -7.89 7.60 7.55
N ALA A 71 -6.68 7.06 7.65
CA ALA A 71 -5.88 6.76 6.46
C ALA A 71 -5.95 5.27 6.15
N GLY A 72 -5.96 4.92 4.87
CA GLY A 72 -5.82 3.54 4.39
C GLY A 72 -4.80 3.46 3.25
N PRO A 73 -4.26 2.27 2.94
CA PRO A 73 -3.46 2.07 1.73
C PRO A 73 -4.21 2.53 0.48
N MET A 74 -3.48 3.00 -0.52
CA MET A 74 -4.04 3.25 -1.84
C MET A 74 -4.14 1.92 -2.60
N PHE A 75 -5.26 1.70 -3.27
CA PHE A 75 -5.55 0.49 -4.04
C PHE A 75 -5.77 0.86 -5.52
N ALA A 76 -5.57 -0.10 -6.42
CA ALA A 76 -5.88 0.05 -7.84
C ALA A 76 -7.39 0.18 -8.08
N ALA A 77 -8.19 -0.57 -7.32
CA ALA A 77 -9.65 -0.50 -7.34
C ALA A 77 -10.21 -0.73 -5.93
N TYR A 78 -11.39 -0.16 -5.63
CA TYR A 78 -12.07 -0.37 -4.35
C TYR A 78 -13.22 -1.36 -4.49
N GLN A 79 -13.51 -2.09 -3.41
CA GLN A 79 -14.68 -2.95 -3.37
C GLN A 79 -15.95 -2.09 -3.40
N ILE A 80 -16.85 -2.39 -4.34
CA ILE A 80 -18.11 -1.64 -4.50
C ILE A 80 -19.19 -2.35 -3.69
N PRO A 81 -19.92 -1.66 -2.79
CA PRO A 81 -21.05 -2.24 -2.10
C PRO A 81 -22.14 -2.69 -3.10
N GLY A 82 -22.78 -3.83 -2.85
CA GLY A 82 -23.91 -4.29 -3.66
C GLY A 82 -25.08 -3.29 -3.68
N THR A 83 -25.83 -3.25 -4.78
CA THR A 83 -26.89 -2.26 -5.12
C THR A 83 -28.08 -2.15 -4.16
N SER A 84 -28.12 -2.90 -3.05
CA SER A 84 -29.26 -2.92 -2.11
C SER A 84 -28.93 -2.46 -0.70
N GLN A 85 -27.69 -2.05 -0.41
CA GLN A 85 -27.33 -1.50 0.90
C GLN A 85 -26.83 -0.08 0.73
N ARG A 86 -27.20 0.79 1.69
CA ARG A 86 -26.60 2.12 1.87
C ARG A 86 -25.12 2.00 1.51
N ILE A 87 -24.67 2.77 0.52
CA ILE A 87 -23.26 2.85 0.14
C ILE A 87 -22.53 3.23 1.43
N ASP A 88 -21.93 2.24 2.09
CA ASP A 88 -20.98 2.46 3.15
C ASP A 88 -19.92 3.37 2.52
N PRO A 89 -19.56 4.52 3.12
CA PRO A 89 -18.47 5.33 2.57
C PRO A 89 -17.30 4.41 2.24
N LEU A 90 -16.76 4.53 1.02
CA LEU A 90 -15.64 3.75 0.53
C LEU A 90 -14.65 3.52 1.67
N ASP A 91 -14.58 2.30 2.19
CA ASP A 91 -13.64 1.97 3.26
C ASP A 91 -12.26 2.00 2.60
N PRO A 92 -11.39 2.97 2.96
CA PRO A 92 -10.07 3.10 2.35
C PRO A 92 -9.16 1.92 2.67
N ARG A 93 -9.65 0.90 3.39
CA ARG A 93 -8.96 -0.33 3.77
C ARG A 93 -9.42 -1.54 2.97
N ARG A 94 -10.44 -1.41 2.12
CA ARG A 94 -11.04 -2.52 1.35
C ARG A 94 -10.95 -2.28 -0.16
N GLY A 95 -9.81 -2.64 -0.73
CA GLY A 95 -9.59 -2.59 -2.17
C GLY A 95 -8.78 -3.77 -2.69
N PHE A 96 -8.61 -3.77 -4.01
CA PHE A 96 -7.83 -4.74 -4.76
C PHE A 96 -6.57 -4.08 -5.28
N GLY A 97 -5.45 -4.80 -5.21
CA GLY A 97 -4.17 -4.32 -5.71
C GLY A 97 -3.60 -3.14 -4.93
N VAL A 98 -3.01 -3.42 -3.76
CA VAL A 98 -2.31 -2.37 -2.96
C VAL A 98 -1.19 -1.76 -3.80
N LEU A 99 -1.18 -0.44 -3.92
CA LEU A 99 -0.16 0.29 -4.67
C LEU A 99 1.11 0.46 -3.83
N GLU A 100 2.25 0.26 -4.48
CA GLU A 100 3.58 0.40 -3.92
C GLU A 100 4.41 1.34 -4.81
N ALA A 101 5.10 2.30 -4.20
CA ALA A 101 5.93 3.26 -4.91
C ALA A 101 7.40 3.15 -4.48
N TYR A 102 8.31 3.20 -5.46
CA TYR A 102 9.73 3.39 -5.24
C TYR A 102 10.18 4.74 -5.78
N ILE A 103 10.71 5.57 -4.89
CA ILE A 103 11.14 6.93 -5.22
C ILE A 103 12.66 6.99 -5.14
N CYS A 104 13.31 7.22 -6.29
CA CYS A 104 14.76 7.33 -6.35
C CYS A 104 15.25 8.54 -5.54
N LYS A 105 16.13 8.31 -4.56
CA LYS A 105 16.70 9.40 -3.73
C LYS A 105 17.64 10.34 -4.50
N GLY A 106 18.13 9.93 -5.67
CA GLY A 106 19.07 10.72 -6.47
C GLY A 106 18.38 11.72 -7.41
N CYS A 107 17.26 11.33 -8.03
CA CYS A 107 16.62 12.16 -9.06
C CYS A 107 15.10 12.30 -8.93
N GLY A 108 14.48 11.70 -7.89
CA GLY A 108 13.04 11.77 -7.66
C GLY A 108 12.18 10.95 -8.62
N PHE A 109 12.78 10.13 -9.50
CA PHE A 109 12.02 9.22 -10.38
C PHE A 109 11.18 8.24 -9.56
N VAL A 110 9.91 8.08 -9.93
CA VAL A 110 8.93 7.24 -9.24
C VAL A 110 8.57 6.04 -10.10
N GLU A 111 8.68 4.85 -9.53
CA GLU A 111 8.24 3.59 -10.11
C GLU A 111 7.05 3.08 -9.29
N TRP A 112 5.95 2.73 -9.96
CA TRP A 112 4.74 2.19 -9.34
C TRP A 112 4.65 0.70 -9.57
N TYR A 113 4.26 -0.02 -8.52
CA TYR A 113 4.02 -1.46 -8.49
C TYR A 113 2.68 -1.73 -7.83
N CYS A 114 2.14 -2.92 -8.08
CA CYS A 114 0.89 -3.38 -7.51
C CYS A 114 1.10 -4.73 -6.84
N GLN A 115 0.58 -4.90 -5.63
CA GLN A 115 0.46 -6.22 -5.00
C GLN A 115 -0.67 -6.99 -5.67
N ASP A 116 -0.53 -8.32 -5.80
CA ASP A 116 -1.59 -9.23 -6.25
C ASP A 116 -2.37 -8.75 -7.51
N PRO A 117 -1.69 -8.39 -8.62
CA PRO A 117 -2.33 -7.76 -9.78
C PRO A 117 -3.40 -8.66 -10.45
N LEU A 118 -3.32 -9.98 -10.27
CA LEU A 118 -4.30 -10.93 -10.81
C LEU A 118 -5.65 -10.92 -10.06
N GLU A 119 -5.70 -10.30 -8.88
CA GLU A 119 -6.93 -10.18 -8.08
C GLU A 119 -7.70 -8.88 -8.36
N ILE A 120 -7.16 -8.00 -9.22
CA ILE A 120 -7.83 -6.76 -9.60
C ILE A 120 -9.05 -7.11 -10.48
N PRO A 121 -10.28 -6.78 -10.07
CA PRO A 121 -11.45 -7.03 -10.89
C PRO A 121 -11.42 -6.16 -12.15
N ILE A 122 -11.85 -6.71 -13.27
CA ILE A 122 -12.00 -6.00 -14.55
C ILE A 122 -13.47 -5.70 -14.78
N GLY A 123 -13.81 -4.42 -14.90
CA GLY A 123 -15.18 -4.01 -15.17
C GLY A 123 -15.39 -2.50 -15.06
N PRO A 124 -16.39 -1.95 -15.78
CA PRO A 124 -16.70 -0.52 -15.73
C PRO A 124 -17.10 -0.04 -14.33
N GLU A 125 -17.68 -0.90 -13.50
CA GLU A 125 -17.99 -0.59 -12.12
C GLU A 125 -16.73 -0.25 -11.31
N TYR A 126 -15.62 -0.93 -11.58
CA TYR A 126 -14.31 -0.70 -10.94
C TYR A 126 -13.44 0.32 -11.69
N MET A 127 -13.89 0.84 -12.83
CA MET A 127 -13.12 1.68 -13.74
C MET A 127 -11.82 1.02 -14.22
N THR A 128 -11.86 -0.29 -14.46
CA THR A 128 -10.72 -1.09 -14.90
C THR A 128 -11.03 -1.78 -16.24
N GLU A 129 -10.02 -1.90 -17.08
CA GLU A 129 -10.05 -2.69 -18.32
C GLU A 129 -8.75 -3.49 -18.45
N ASP A 130 -8.82 -4.62 -19.17
CA ASP A 130 -7.62 -5.39 -19.51
C ASP A 130 -7.04 -4.86 -20.83
N VAL A 131 -5.74 -4.55 -20.84
CA VAL A 131 -5.04 -3.95 -21.98
C VAL A 131 -3.87 -4.83 -22.40
N ASP A 132 -4.06 -5.60 -23.48
CA ASP A 132 -3.00 -6.42 -24.08
C ASP A 132 -2.26 -5.65 -25.19
N LEU A 133 -1.03 -5.22 -24.88
CA LEU A 133 -0.16 -4.51 -25.82
C LEU A 133 0.70 -5.44 -26.69
N SER A 134 0.61 -6.76 -26.55
CA SER A 134 1.40 -7.71 -27.36
C SER A 134 1.14 -7.59 -28.87
N THR A 135 0.00 -7.00 -29.24
CA THR A 135 -0.43 -6.78 -30.63
C THR A 135 -0.12 -5.37 -31.14
N THR A 136 0.31 -4.44 -30.27
CA THR A 136 0.63 -3.06 -30.66
C THR A 136 2.13 -2.97 -30.95
N PRO A 137 2.56 -2.65 -32.19
CA PRO A 137 3.97 -2.43 -32.45
C PRO A 137 4.45 -1.24 -31.61
N PHE A 138 5.42 -1.48 -30.72
CA PHE A 138 6.09 -0.42 -29.98
C PHE A 138 6.60 0.63 -30.96
N ARG A 139 6.11 1.88 -30.82
CA ARG A 139 6.61 3.03 -31.56
C ARG A 139 7.77 3.68 -30.82
#